data_AF-A0A382VNX7-F1
#
_entry.id   AF-A0A382VNX7-F1
#
_cell.length_a   1.000
_cell.length_b   1.000
_cell.length_c   1.000
_cell.angle_alpha   90.00
_cell.angle_beta   90.00
_cell.angle_gamma   90.00
#
_symmetry.space_group_name_H-M   'P 1'
#
loop_
_entity.id
_entity.type
_entity.pdbx_description
1 polymer ?
#
loop_
_entity_poly.entity_id
_entity_poly.type
_entity_poly.pdbx_seq_one_letter_code
_entity_poly.pdbx_strand_id
1 'polypeptide(L)'
;MKNILFILIYLTVIIAQTVDYNDDIQPIWNTNCISCHTSTHSSGLNLTSGNSLGELVDVPSEGVNYGGALRVASGDPGSSVLYDKITGGGSYGGQMPPYGSGDLMSEANRTLVQTWITELATDNSLFFSEYAEGSSHNKYLEIYNGTDSTINLDNYAFP
;
A
#
# COMPACT_ATOMS: atom_id res chain seq x y z
N MET A 1 -58.21 6.64 -1.46
CA MET A 1 -57.19 6.30 -0.46
C MET A 1 -55.99 5.78 -1.24
N LYS A 2 -54.90 6.54 -1.30
CA LYS A 2 -53.73 6.22 -2.12
C LYS A 2 -52.65 5.69 -1.17
N ASN A 3 -52.44 4.38 -1.21
CA ASN A 3 -51.50 3.71 -0.33
C ASN A 3 -50.08 4.04 -0.79
N ILE A 4 -49.39 4.90 -0.04
CA ILE A 4 -47.99 5.25 -0.29
C ILE A 4 -47.14 4.22 0.43
N LEU A 5 -46.44 3.38 -0.34
CA LEU A 5 -45.45 2.43 0.15
C LEU A 5 -44.12 3.17 0.34
N PHE A 6 -43.72 3.43 1.58
CA PHE A 6 -42.38 3.94 1.90
C PHE A 6 -41.38 2.79 1.85
N ILE A 7 -40.69 2.65 0.72
CA ILE A 7 -39.52 1.76 0.61
C ILE A 7 -38.33 2.54 1.17
N LEU A 8 -37.91 2.20 2.39
CA LEU A 8 -36.65 2.66 2.96
C LEU A 8 -35.51 1.97 2.18
N ILE A 9 -34.92 2.68 1.23
CA ILE A 9 -33.66 2.29 0.60
C ILE A 9 -32.57 2.49 1.66
N TYR A 10 -32.16 1.40 2.31
CA TYR A 10 -30.95 1.37 3.10
C TYR A 10 -29.76 1.41 2.14
N LEU A 11 -29.26 2.61 1.86
CA LEU A 11 -27.99 2.80 1.17
C LEU A 11 -26.89 2.52 2.20
N THR A 12 -26.40 1.28 2.25
CA THR A 12 -25.21 0.98 3.04
C THR A 12 -24.02 1.63 2.36
N VAL A 13 -23.49 2.69 2.96
CA VAL A 13 -22.17 3.22 2.61
C VAL A 13 -21.16 2.16 3.04
N ILE A 14 -20.63 1.41 2.07
CA ILE A 14 -19.47 0.56 2.30
C ILE A 14 -18.27 1.50 2.35
N ILE A 15 -17.82 1.83 3.55
CA ILE A 15 -16.51 2.45 3.73
C ILE A 15 -15.51 1.32 3.49
N ALA A 16 -14.74 1.40 2.41
CA ALA A 16 -13.58 0.53 2.23
C ALA A 16 -12.60 0.84 3.36
N GLN A 17 -12.41 -0.10 4.28
CA GLN A 17 -11.39 0.00 5.30
C GLN A 17 -10.02 -0.15 4.63
N THR A 18 -9.11 0.80 4.86
CA THR A 18 -7.72 0.73 4.41
C THR A 18 -7.02 -0.43 5.08
N VAL A 19 -6.08 -1.06 4.39
CA VAL A 19 -5.29 -2.17 4.93
C VAL A 19 -4.32 -1.63 6.00
N ASP A 20 -4.37 -2.20 7.20
CA ASP A 20 -3.42 -1.85 8.27
C ASP A 20 -2.16 -2.70 8.16
N TYR A 21 -1.00 -2.05 8.09
CA TYR A 21 0.25 -2.80 7.91
C TYR A 21 0.54 -3.76 9.08
N ASN A 22 0.34 -3.34 10.33
CA ASN A 22 0.72 -4.13 11.50
C ASN A 22 -0.28 -5.26 11.77
N ASP A 23 -1.56 -5.03 11.52
CA ASP A 23 -2.63 -5.98 11.81
C ASP A 23 -2.91 -6.92 10.63
N ASP A 24 -2.74 -6.46 9.39
CA ASP A 24 -3.10 -7.24 8.20
C ASP A 24 -1.88 -7.79 7.45
N ILE A 25 -0.81 -6.99 7.30
CA ILE A 25 0.33 -7.33 6.44
C ILE A 25 1.46 -8.03 7.20
N GLN A 26 1.86 -7.50 8.35
CA GLN A 26 2.95 -8.09 9.15
C GLN A 26 2.67 -9.55 9.56
N PRO A 27 1.43 -9.95 9.93
CA PRO A 27 1.15 -11.36 10.26
C PRO A 27 1.34 -12.32 9.08
N ILE A 28 1.16 -11.85 7.85
CA ILE A 28 1.46 -12.63 6.64
C ILE A 28 2.96 -12.91 6.57
N TRP A 29 3.81 -11.90 6.78
CA TRP A 29 5.26 -12.09 6.83
C TRP A 29 5.69 -13.04 7.96
N ASN A 30 5.07 -12.89 9.13
CA ASN A 30 5.34 -13.74 10.28
C ASN A 30 5.04 -15.22 9.99
N THR A 31 3.99 -15.48 9.21
CA THR A 31 3.56 -16.84 8.89
C THR A 31 4.38 -17.44 7.75
N ASN A 32 4.66 -16.64 6.72
CA ASN A 32 5.11 -17.17 5.43
C ASN A 32 6.57 -16.86 5.09
N CYS A 33 7.25 -15.94 5.80
CA CYS A 33 8.52 -15.40 5.32
C CYS A 33 9.63 -15.33 6.36
N ILE A 34 9.34 -15.04 7.63
CA ILE A 34 10.38 -14.82 8.65
C ILE A 34 11.12 -16.09 9.06
N SER A 35 10.68 -17.28 8.64
CA SER A 35 11.46 -18.52 8.83
C SER A 35 12.82 -18.44 8.14
N CYS A 36 12.90 -17.69 7.04
CA CYS A 36 14.12 -17.44 6.29
C CYS A 36 14.53 -15.96 6.33
N HIS A 37 13.60 -15.03 6.12
CA HIS A 37 13.88 -13.60 5.96
C HIS A 37 13.96 -12.85 7.29
N THR A 38 15.06 -13.08 8.00
CA THR A 38 15.45 -12.37 9.22
C THR A 38 16.71 -11.53 8.99
N SER A 39 17.19 -10.85 10.04
CA SER A 39 18.44 -10.07 10.01
C SER A 39 19.68 -10.86 9.59
N THR A 40 19.64 -12.20 9.63
CA THR A 40 20.78 -13.06 9.28
C THR A 40 20.68 -13.67 7.89
N HIS A 41 19.60 -13.41 7.14
CA HIS A 41 19.43 -13.99 5.82
C HIS A 41 20.44 -13.43 4.82
N SER A 42 20.98 -14.27 3.94
CA SER A 42 22.00 -13.87 2.96
C SER A 42 21.51 -12.88 1.91
N SER A 43 20.20 -12.75 1.74
CA SER A 43 19.62 -11.72 0.85
C SER A 43 19.67 -10.31 1.44
N GLY A 44 19.96 -10.16 2.75
CA GLY A 44 19.92 -8.87 3.44
C GLY A 44 18.51 -8.28 3.62
N LEU A 45 17.45 -9.06 3.40
CA LEU A 45 16.06 -8.63 3.61
C LEU A 45 15.56 -9.14 4.96
N ASN A 46 15.19 -8.23 5.86
CA ASN A 46 14.65 -8.54 7.18
C ASN A 46 13.16 -8.22 7.26
N LEU A 47 12.31 -9.24 7.29
CA LEU A 47 10.85 -9.10 7.34
C LEU A 47 10.25 -9.22 8.75
N THR A 48 11.09 -9.19 9.79
CA THR A 48 10.62 -9.18 11.17
C THR A 48 9.89 -7.88 11.50
N SER A 49 8.94 -7.97 12.44
CA SER A 49 8.19 -6.81 12.94
C SER A 49 9.14 -5.69 13.40
N GLY A 50 8.81 -4.45 13.03
CA GLY A 50 9.62 -3.26 13.29
C GLY A 50 10.72 -2.98 12.26
N ASN A 51 11.01 -3.92 11.35
CA ASN A 51 12.00 -3.72 10.27
C ASN A 51 11.37 -3.75 8.88
N SER A 52 10.48 -4.73 8.67
CA SER A 52 9.85 -5.08 7.39
C SER A 52 9.34 -3.90 6.55
N LEU A 53 8.63 -2.94 7.13
CA LEU A 53 8.06 -1.81 6.39
C LEU A 53 9.15 -0.96 5.73
N GLY A 54 10.14 -0.53 6.52
CA GLY A 54 11.25 0.29 6.06
C GLY A 54 12.26 -0.47 5.20
N GLU A 55 12.26 -1.81 5.26
CA GLU A 55 13.04 -2.67 4.38
C GLU A 55 12.36 -2.92 3.03
N LEU A 56 11.04 -2.68 2.91
CA LEU A 56 10.27 -3.01 1.72
C LEU A 56 9.93 -1.77 0.88
N VAL A 57 9.33 -0.76 1.51
CA VAL A 57 8.69 0.34 0.80
C VAL A 57 9.73 1.29 0.23
N ASP A 58 9.70 1.42 -1.10
CA ASP A 58 10.59 2.28 -1.89
C ASP A 58 12.08 2.06 -1.64
N VAL A 59 12.43 0.85 -1.20
CA VAL A 59 13.81 0.39 -1.06
C VAL A 59 14.26 -0.33 -2.34
N PRO A 60 15.42 0.02 -2.92
CA PRO A 60 15.97 -0.70 -4.05
C PRO A 60 16.19 -2.20 -3.75
N SER A 61 15.91 -3.05 -4.75
CA SER A 61 16.23 -4.47 -4.65
C SER A 61 17.71 -4.72 -4.89
N GLU A 62 18.33 -5.51 -4.01
CA GLU A 62 19.75 -5.84 -4.09
C GLU A 62 19.97 -7.03 -5.04
N GLY A 63 20.79 -6.84 -6.08
CA GLY A 63 21.18 -7.89 -7.02
C GLY A 63 21.24 -7.42 -8.47
N VAL A 64 22.16 -8.01 -9.25
CA VAL A 64 22.48 -7.57 -10.62
C VAL A 64 21.32 -7.71 -11.62
N ASN A 65 20.30 -8.52 -11.31
CA ASN A 65 19.19 -8.83 -12.23
C ASN A 65 17.93 -8.00 -11.97
N TYR A 66 17.88 -7.16 -10.93
CA TYR A 66 16.68 -6.38 -10.61
C TYR A 66 16.63 -5.02 -11.32
N GLY A 67 17.71 -4.59 -11.97
CA GLY A 67 17.72 -3.35 -12.75
C GLY A 67 17.40 -2.08 -11.94
N GLY A 68 17.61 -2.11 -10.62
CA GLY A 68 17.22 -1.01 -9.72
C GLY A 68 15.74 -0.99 -9.33
N ALA A 69 14.96 -2.03 -9.67
CA ALA A 69 13.56 -2.14 -9.26
C ALA A 69 13.39 -2.13 -7.74
N LEU A 70 12.32 -1.51 -7.27
CA LEU A 70 12.01 -1.38 -5.85
C LEU A 70 11.44 -2.69 -5.30
N ARG A 71 11.77 -3.00 -4.04
CA ARG A 71 11.24 -4.18 -3.33
C ARG A 71 9.71 -4.10 -3.28
N VAL A 72 9.20 -2.96 -2.84
CA VAL A 72 7.81 -2.52 -3.05
C VAL A 72 7.86 -1.12 -3.65
N ALA A 73 7.27 -0.95 -4.83
CA ALA A 73 7.04 0.36 -5.44
C ALA A 73 5.69 0.88 -4.95
N SER A 74 5.70 1.96 -4.18
CA SER A 74 4.48 2.55 -3.62
C SER A 74 3.46 2.86 -4.71
N GLY A 75 2.26 2.30 -4.59
CA GLY A 75 1.19 2.49 -5.56
C GLY A 75 1.24 1.61 -6.80
N ASP A 76 2.31 0.86 -7.02
CA ASP A 76 2.51 0.05 -8.23
C ASP A 76 2.90 -1.39 -7.90
N PRO A 77 1.91 -2.28 -7.66
CA PRO A 77 2.17 -3.70 -7.48
C PRO A 77 2.83 -4.35 -8.71
N GLY A 78 2.56 -3.84 -9.91
CA GLY A 78 3.13 -4.40 -11.15
C GLY A 78 4.63 -4.18 -11.28
N SER A 79 5.13 -3.07 -10.74
CA SER A 79 6.56 -2.76 -10.69
C SER A 79 7.26 -3.22 -9.41
N SER A 80 6.55 -3.86 -8.49
CA SER A 80 7.08 -4.30 -7.19
C SER A 80 7.71 -5.69 -7.26
N VAL A 81 9.01 -5.80 -6.92
CA VAL A 81 9.73 -7.09 -6.89
C VAL A 81 9.08 -8.09 -5.93
N LEU A 82 8.60 -7.62 -4.78
CA LEU A 82 7.88 -8.44 -3.81
C LEU A 82 6.65 -9.09 -4.45
N TYR A 83 5.83 -8.31 -5.16
CA TYR A 83 4.55 -8.79 -5.69
C TYR A 83 4.75 -9.78 -6.84
N ASP A 84 5.69 -9.52 -7.75
CA ASP A 84 6.09 -10.49 -8.80
C ASP A 84 6.57 -11.81 -8.18
N LYS A 85 7.39 -11.73 -7.11
CA LYS A 85 7.93 -12.94 -6.45
C LYS A 85 6.90 -13.74 -5.68
N ILE A 86 5.87 -13.15 -5.09
CA ILE A 86 4.84 -13.91 -4.35
C ILE A 86 3.76 -14.50 -5.27
N THR A 87 3.60 -13.93 -6.47
CA THR A 87 2.63 -14.38 -7.50
C THR A 87 3.25 -15.30 -8.56
N GLY A 88 4.57 -15.30 -8.68
CA GLY A 88 5.31 -16.18 -9.58
C GLY A 88 5.44 -15.58 -10.98
N GLY A 89 5.42 -14.25 -11.08
CA GLY A 89 5.47 -13.51 -12.34
C GLY A 89 6.75 -13.77 -13.14
N GLY A 90 7.85 -14.08 -12.44
CA GLY A 90 9.09 -14.56 -13.07
C GLY A 90 9.99 -13.45 -13.61
N SER A 91 9.54 -12.19 -13.57
CA SER A 91 10.30 -11.03 -14.02
C SER A 91 11.55 -10.83 -13.19
N TYR A 92 11.44 -11.12 -11.88
CA TYR A 92 12.50 -10.90 -10.90
C TYR A 92 13.03 -12.21 -10.31
N GLY A 93 12.96 -13.29 -11.09
CA GLY A 93 13.43 -14.63 -10.71
C GLY A 93 12.32 -15.51 -10.14
N GLY A 94 12.69 -16.54 -9.38
CA GLY A 94 11.75 -17.55 -8.89
C GLY A 94 10.77 -17.05 -7.82
N GLN A 95 9.65 -17.78 -7.70
CA GLN A 95 8.61 -17.63 -6.67
C GLN A 95 9.19 -17.67 -5.25
N MET A 96 8.69 -16.80 -4.38
CA MET A 96 8.96 -16.77 -2.95
C MET A 96 7.66 -16.82 -2.13
N PRO A 97 7.61 -17.64 -1.06
CA PRO A 97 8.60 -18.64 -0.67
C PRO A 97 8.81 -19.70 -1.77
N PRO A 98 9.97 -20.38 -1.82
CA PRO A 98 10.22 -21.37 -2.86
C PRO A 98 9.15 -22.46 -2.90
N TYR A 99 8.80 -22.95 -4.08
CA TYR A 99 7.87 -24.08 -4.21
C TYR A 99 8.34 -25.27 -3.38
N GLY A 100 7.40 -25.90 -2.64
CA GLY A 100 7.70 -27.01 -1.75
C GLY A 100 8.22 -26.63 -0.37
N SER A 101 8.37 -25.34 -0.05
CA SER A 101 8.71 -24.86 1.30
C SER A 101 7.64 -25.16 2.35
N GLY A 102 6.37 -25.35 1.93
CA GLY A 102 5.23 -25.46 2.83
C GLY A 102 4.65 -24.11 3.28
N ASP A 103 5.38 -23.02 3.03
CA ASP A 103 5.07 -21.68 3.54
C ASP A 103 4.43 -20.77 2.48
N LEU A 104 3.94 -21.31 1.36
CA LEU A 104 3.29 -20.50 0.32
C LEU A 104 2.05 -19.79 0.86
N MET A 105 1.98 -18.47 0.66
CA MET A 105 0.82 -17.69 1.07
C MET A 105 -0.42 -17.98 0.19
N SER A 106 -1.60 -17.74 0.75
CA SER A 106 -2.88 -17.90 0.06
C SER A 106 -3.10 -16.82 -1.00
N GLU A 107 -4.05 -17.05 -1.92
CA GLU A 107 -4.47 -16.02 -2.88
C GLU A 107 -5.07 -14.80 -2.16
N ALA A 108 -5.85 -15.01 -1.11
CA ALA A 108 -6.41 -13.91 -0.32
C ALA A 108 -5.32 -13.03 0.31
N ASN A 109 -4.24 -13.64 0.83
CA ASN A 109 -3.11 -12.89 1.38
C ASN A 109 -2.37 -12.13 0.27
N ARG A 110 -2.22 -12.71 -0.93
CA ARG A 110 -1.66 -11.99 -2.08
C ARG A 110 -2.51 -10.79 -2.47
N THR A 111 -3.83 -10.96 -2.54
CA THR A 111 -4.75 -9.85 -2.81
C THR A 111 -4.63 -8.77 -1.75
N LEU A 112 -4.52 -9.14 -0.46
CA LEU A 112 -4.35 -8.16 0.62
C LEU A 112 -3.03 -7.37 0.50
N VAL A 113 -1.94 -8.05 0.15
CA VAL A 113 -0.65 -7.40 -0.15
C VAL A 113 -0.77 -6.49 -1.38
N GLN A 114 -1.48 -6.91 -2.44
CA GLN A 114 -1.71 -6.08 -3.62
C GLN A 114 -2.47 -4.79 -3.26
N THR A 115 -3.53 -4.92 -2.48
CA THR A 115 -4.33 -3.78 -1.99
C THR A 115 -3.46 -2.84 -1.18
N TRP A 116 -2.71 -3.36 -0.21
CA TRP A 116 -1.76 -2.55 0.58
C TRP A 116 -0.78 -1.79 -0.30
N ILE A 117 -0.10 -2.45 -1.25
CA ILE A 117 0.85 -1.77 -2.15
C ILE A 117 0.15 -0.68 -2.97
N THR A 118 -1.07 -0.95 -3.46
CA THR A 118 -1.86 0.03 -4.23
C THR A 118 -2.22 1.24 -3.37
N GLU A 119 -2.60 1.02 -2.11
CA GLU A 119 -2.97 2.06 -1.15
C GLU A 119 -1.78 2.94 -0.74
N LEU A 120 -0.53 2.48 -0.91
CA LEU A 120 0.66 3.32 -0.72
C LEU A 120 0.74 4.48 -1.74
N ALA A 121 0.04 4.41 -2.89
CA ALA A 121 -0.11 5.57 -3.79
C ALA A 121 -0.86 6.72 -3.11
N THR A 122 -1.81 6.35 -2.26
CA THR A 122 -2.73 7.21 -1.53
C THR A 122 -2.22 7.46 -0.12
N ASP A 123 -0.93 7.74 0.02
CA ASP A 123 -0.50 8.39 1.26
C ASP A 123 -1.32 9.68 1.38
N ASN A 124 -2.23 9.69 2.37
CA ASN A 124 -3.06 10.82 2.78
C ASN A 124 -2.19 11.93 3.39
N SER A 125 -0.97 12.09 2.90
CA SER A 125 -0.05 13.12 3.28
C SER A 125 -0.44 14.45 2.65
N LEU A 126 -1.21 14.47 1.56
CA LEU A 126 -1.85 15.70 1.07
C LEU A 126 -3.32 15.76 1.51
N PHE A 127 -3.64 16.64 2.46
CA PHE A 127 -5.02 16.82 2.93
C PHE A 127 -5.33 18.27 3.29
N PHE A 128 -6.62 18.61 3.33
CA PHE A 128 -7.05 19.90 3.86
C PHE A 128 -6.94 19.90 5.38
N SER A 129 -5.95 20.60 5.92
CA SER A 129 -5.70 20.70 7.36
C SER A 129 -6.58 21.76 8.04
N GLU A 130 -7.03 22.76 7.29
CA GLU A 130 -7.89 23.83 7.82
C GLU A 130 -8.84 24.41 6.77
N TYR A 131 -10.00 24.87 7.23
CA TYR A 131 -10.95 25.70 6.49
C TYR A 131 -11.40 26.85 7.37
N ALA A 132 -11.43 28.08 6.82
CA ALA A 132 -12.23 29.13 7.42
C ALA A 132 -13.00 29.96 6.40
N GLU A 133 -14.12 30.48 6.88
CA GLU A 133 -15.01 31.37 6.15
C GLU A 133 -15.14 32.69 6.90
N GLY A 134 -14.67 33.76 6.27
CA GLY A 134 -14.86 35.13 6.74
C GLY A 134 -16.14 35.76 6.19
N SER A 135 -16.31 37.05 6.44
CA SER A 135 -17.40 37.83 5.84
C SER A 135 -17.18 38.04 4.33
N SER A 136 -18.28 38.17 3.57
CA SER A 136 -18.26 38.39 2.11
C SER A 136 -17.63 37.21 1.35
N HIS A 137 -16.70 37.47 0.43
CA HIS A 137 -16.06 36.46 -0.43
C HIS A 137 -14.75 35.91 0.15
N ASN A 138 -14.51 36.09 1.45
CA ASN A 138 -13.28 35.66 2.09
C ASN A 138 -13.41 34.19 2.55
N LYS A 139 -12.78 33.27 1.82
CA LYS A 139 -12.68 31.86 2.18
C LYS A 139 -11.23 31.43 2.05
N TYR A 140 -10.77 30.54 2.93
CA TYR A 140 -9.48 29.87 2.73
C TYR A 140 -9.58 28.38 3.03
N LEU A 141 -8.70 27.64 2.35
CA LEU A 141 -8.40 26.24 2.59
C LEU A 141 -6.89 26.15 2.82
N GLU A 142 -6.47 25.49 3.90
CA GLU A 142 -5.09 25.10 4.11
C GLU A 142 -4.90 23.68 3.61
N ILE A 143 -3.89 23.46 2.77
CA ILE A 143 -3.47 22.13 2.33
C ILE A 143 -2.17 21.82 3.04
N TYR A 144 -2.16 20.79 3.87
CA TYR A 144 -0.95 20.25 4.46
C TYR A 144 -0.34 19.21 3.51
N ASN A 145 0.96 19.32 3.27
CA ASN A 145 1.77 18.30 2.61
C ASN A 145 2.66 17.63 3.65
N GLY A 146 2.29 16.41 4.05
CA GLY A 146 3.02 15.55 4.95
C GLY A 146 4.12 14.73 4.29
N THR A 147 4.39 14.95 3.00
CA THR A 147 5.53 14.34 2.30
C THR A 147 6.75 15.26 2.34
N ASP A 148 7.94 14.67 2.23
CA ASP A 148 9.19 15.41 1.99
C ASP A 148 9.38 15.81 0.52
N SER A 149 8.39 15.53 -0.33
CA SER A 149 8.45 15.77 -1.77
C SER A 149 7.74 17.08 -2.15
N THR A 150 8.28 17.77 -3.15
CA THR A 150 7.61 18.92 -3.77
C THR A 150 6.39 18.45 -4.56
N ILE A 151 5.23 19.05 -4.31
CA ILE A 151 3.97 18.79 -5.03
C ILE A 151 3.67 19.94 -5.99
N ASN A 152 3.39 19.62 -7.25
CA ASN A 152 2.95 20.59 -8.26
C ASN A 152 1.41 20.67 -8.26
N LEU A 153 0.87 21.88 -8.09
CA LEU A 153 -0.57 22.17 -8.09
C LEU A 153 -1.02 23.06 -9.27
N ASP A 154 -0.17 23.29 -10.27
CA ASP A 154 -0.39 24.25 -11.36
C ASP A 154 -1.68 23.97 -12.15
N ASN A 155 -2.10 22.70 -12.22
CA ASN A 155 -3.33 22.29 -12.92
C ASN A 155 -4.62 22.43 -12.09
N TYR A 156 -4.52 22.87 -10.83
CA TYR A 156 -5.65 23.01 -9.91
C TYR A 156 -5.94 24.47 -9.53
N ALA A 157 -5.17 25.42 -10.05
CA ALA A 157 -5.50 26.84 -9.95
C ALA A 157 -6.82 27.11 -10.69
N PHE A 158 -7.70 27.92 -10.09
CA PHE A 158 -8.90 28.37 -10.77
C PHE A 158 -8.48 29.20 -12.01
N PRO A 159 -9.04 28.92 -13.21
CA PRO A 159 -8.66 29.61 -14.44
C PRO A 159 -9.01 31.10 -14.43
#